data_AF-A0A7Y2J1Y1-F1
#
_entry.id   AF-A0A7Y2J1Y1-F1
#
_cell.length_a   1.000
_cell.length_b   1.000
_cell.length_c   1.000
_cell.angle_alpha   90.00
_cell.angle_beta   90.00
_cell.angle_gamma   90.00
#
_symmetry.space_group_name_H-M   'P 1'
#
loop_
_entity.id
_entity.type
_entity.pdbx_description
1 polymer ?
#
loop_
_entity_poly.entity_id
_entity_poly.type
_entity_poly.pdbx_seq_one_letter_code
_entity_poly.pdbx_strand_id
1 'polypeptide(L)'
;MKSIIRVVSLAAVLVFFGCNVENISETNLSSQDQLKSAKECETAFAYYEDGCFLDDDFNRWGWTLGPLSEGFSGSFDLYAGAGQCKLIKGELVGSVSVEYSDGTVTVEYETMEGKCLTETHVYVGNEEYPTNPAGKPTVAPGQYGNGNEYPDGASGDSFTIGDLSGDVYVIAHAVVCDCIVEECVAEAGTLKTESDKACLEQGTA
;
A
#
# COMPACT_ATOMS: atom_id res chain seq x y z
N MET A 1 -63.40 -21.91 71.56
CA MET A 1 -62.30 -21.30 72.34
C MET A 1 -61.32 -20.71 71.32
N LYS A 2 -61.25 -19.38 71.22
CA LYS A 2 -60.11 -18.52 71.63
C LYS A 2 -58.81 -18.93 70.90
N SER A 3 -58.11 -18.11 70.13
CA SER A 3 -57.92 -16.67 70.21
C SER A 3 -57.38 -16.08 68.91
N ILE A 4 -57.67 -14.79 68.76
CA ILE A 4 -57.13 -13.81 67.82
C ILE A 4 -55.68 -13.48 68.21
N ILE A 5 -54.76 -13.40 67.23
CA ILE A 5 -53.62 -12.45 67.26
C ILE A 5 -53.36 -11.91 65.84
N ARG A 6 -53.47 -10.59 65.69
CA ARG A 6 -52.92 -9.77 64.59
C ARG A 6 -51.51 -9.32 64.99
N VAL A 7 -50.61 -9.08 64.02
CA VAL A 7 -49.53 -8.06 63.95
C VAL A 7 -48.67 -8.42 62.70
N VAL A 8 -48.80 -7.73 61.56
CA VAL A 8 -48.02 -6.55 61.08
C VAL A 8 -46.49 -6.80 60.99
N SER A 9 -45.97 -6.90 59.75
CA SER A 9 -44.59 -6.61 59.29
C SER A 9 -44.40 -7.28 57.92
N LEU A 10 -43.72 -6.76 56.91
CA LEU A 10 -43.07 -5.49 56.62
C LEU A 10 -42.94 -5.53 55.07
N ALA A 11 -43.16 -4.41 54.40
CA ALA A 11 -43.08 -4.32 52.96
C ALA A 11 -41.67 -4.68 52.44
N ALA A 12 -41.61 -5.50 51.40
CA ALA A 12 -40.46 -5.57 50.48
C ALA A 12 -41.03 -5.55 49.06
N VAL A 13 -41.16 -4.33 48.52
CA VAL A 13 -41.46 -4.11 47.10
C VAL A 13 -40.18 -4.44 46.34
N LEU A 14 -40.10 -5.63 45.77
CA LEU A 14 -39.08 -5.97 44.77
C LEU A 14 -39.52 -5.36 43.44
N VAL A 15 -39.04 -4.15 43.18
CA VAL A 15 -39.07 -3.56 41.84
C VAL A 15 -38.03 -4.31 41.01
N PHE A 16 -38.45 -5.34 40.28
CA PHE A 16 -37.67 -5.80 39.14
C PHE A 16 -37.76 -4.71 38.08
N PHE A 17 -36.74 -3.83 38.05
CA PHE A 17 -36.44 -3.07 36.85
C PHE A 17 -36.27 -4.08 35.73
N GLY A 18 -37.21 -4.09 34.78
CA GLY A 18 -37.02 -4.79 33.52
C GLY A 18 -35.72 -4.30 32.92
N CYS A 19 -34.77 -5.22 32.71
CA CYS A 19 -33.75 -4.97 31.71
C CYS A 19 -34.49 -4.88 30.38
N ASN A 20 -34.68 -3.66 29.88
CA ASN A 20 -34.84 -3.49 28.45
C ASN A 20 -33.57 -4.08 27.84
N VAL A 21 -33.70 -5.24 27.19
CA VAL A 21 -32.69 -5.66 26.22
C VAL A 21 -32.90 -4.72 25.05
N GLU A 22 -32.21 -3.58 25.10
CA GLU A 22 -32.06 -2.75 23.92
C GLU A 22 -31.28 -3.57 22.92
N ASN A 23 -31.98 -3.90 21.85
CA ASN A 23 -31.45 -4.53 20.66
C ASN A 23 -30.45 -3.52 20.09
N ILE A 24 -29.16 -3.71 20.38
CA ILE A 24 -28.10 -2.92 19.75
C ILE A 24 -28.07 -3.39 18.31
N SER A 25 -28.76 -2.64 17.47
CA SER A 25 -28.66 -2.69 16.02
C SER A 25 -27.19 -2.69 15.64
N GLU A 26 -26.75 -3.70 14.89
CA GLU A 26 -25.44 -3.74 14.23
C GLU A 26 -25.36 -2.62 13.20
N THR A 27 -25.14 -1.39 13.65
CA THR A 27 -24.82 -0.26 12.79
C THR A 27 -23.30 -0.15 12.69
N ASN A 28 -22.77 -0.67 11.59
CA ASN A 28 -21.53 -0.24 10.93
C ASN A 28 -20.39 0.18 11.87
N LEU A 29 -19.71 -0.79 12.47
CA LEU A 29 -18.37 -0.54 13.01
C LEU A 29 -17.39 -0.54 11.84
N SER A 30 -17.18 0.66 11.31
CA SER A 30 -16.26 0.99 10.22
C SER A 30 -14.85 0.50 10.53
N SER A 31 -14.48 -0.57 9.81
CA SER A 31 -13.19 -1.06 9.31
C SER A 31 -11.93 -0.17 9.41
N GLN A 32 -11.63 0.46 10.55
CA GLN A 32 -10.44 1.31 10.73
C GLN A 32 -9.51 0.83 11.85
N ASP A 33 -9.33 -0.48 12.00
CA ASP A 33 -8.29 -1.02 12.88
C ASP A 33 -7.62 -2.26 12.26
N GLN A 34 -7.24 -2.13 10.99
CA GLN A 34 -6.34 -3.06 10.33
C GLN A 34 -4.98 -2.36 10.27
N LEU A 35 -4.09 -2.66 11.20
CA LEU A 35 -2.72 -2.13 11.19
C LEU A 35 -1.99 -2.77 10.01
N LYS A 36 -2.00 -2.07 8.87
CA LYS A 36 -1.20 -2.43 7.72
C LYS A 36 0.25 -2.12 8.05
N SER A 37 1.08 -3.16 8.13
CA SER A 37 2.51 -3.03 8.42
C SER A 37 3.31 -3.46 7.20
N ALA A 38 4.23 -2.62 6.75
CA ALA A 38 5.20 -2.93 5.72
C ALA A 38 6.41 -3.65 6.34
N LYS A 39 6.67 -4.90 5.93
CA LYS A 39 7.89 -5.66 6.29
C LYS A 39 8.60 -6.08 5.01
N GLU A 40 9.90 -6.35 5.10
CA GLU A 40 10.71 -6.90 3.98
C GLU A 40 10.60 -6.09 2.68
N CYS A 41 10.99 -4.82 2.75
CA CYS A 41 10.94 -3.92 1.60
C CYS A 41 12.08 -4.16 0.61
N GLU A 42 11.75 -4.14 -0.67
CA GLU A 42 12.68 -4.30 -1.78
C GLU A 42 12.49 -3.23 -2.86
N THR A 43 13.58 -2.92 -3.57
CA THR A 43 13.52 -2.06 -4.75
C THR A 43 12.86 -2.81 -5.91
N ALA A 44 11.96 -2.15 -6.62
CA ALA A 44 11.27 -2.67 -7.80
C ALA A 44 11.34 -1.71 -8.99
N PHE A 45 11.33 -2.27 -10.20
CA PHE A 45 11.25 -1.53 -11.46
C PHE A 45 10.30 -2.22 -12.43
N ALA A 46 9.58 -1.44 -13.24
CA ALA A 46 8.84 -1.96 -14.38
C ALA A 46 9.83 -2.60 -15.37
N TYR A 47 9.57 -3.83 -15.78
CA TYR A 47 10.46 -4.61 -16.64
C TYR A 47 10.28 -4.24 -18.11
N TYR A 48 11.42 -4.15 -18.82
CA TYR A 48 11.47 -4.07 -20.27
C TYR A 48 12.67 -4.85 -20.79
N GLU A 49 12.47 -5.70 -21.79
CA GLU A 49 13.51 -6.63 -22.26
C GLU A 49 14.77 -5.92 -22.75
N ASP A 50 14.59 -4.81 -23.46
CA ASP A 50 15.67 -4.05 -24.10
C ASP A 50 16.11 -2.81 -23.30
N GLY A 51 15.66 -2.67 -22.04
CA GLY A 51 15.83 -1.42 -21.27
C GLY A 51 16.83 -1.47 -20.12
N CYS A 52 17.67 -2.51 -20.00
CA CYS A 52 18.47 -2.71 -18.79
C CYS A 52 19.56 -1.65 -18.63
N PHE A 53 19.55 -0.94 -17.50
CA PHE A 53 20.55 0.11 -17.19
C PHE A 53 22.01 -0.36 -17.23
N LEU A 54 22.26 -1.65 -16.97
CA LEU A 54 23.62 -2.18 -16.97
C LEU A 54 24.23 -2.29 -18.37
N ASP A 55 23.39 -2.30 -19.41
CA ASP A 55 23.84 -2.29 -20.79
C ASP A 55 24.33 -0.89 -21.22
N ASP A 56 23.94 0.15 -20.47
CA ASP A 56 24.30 1.56 -20.68
C ASP A 56 25.29 2.11 -19.63
N ASP A 57 26.20 1.26 -19.15
CA ASP A 57 27.30 1.60 -18.23
C ASP A 57 26.87 2.14 -16.85
N PHE A 58 25.61 1.98 -16.44
CA PHE A 58 25.21 2.25 -15.06
C PHE A 58 25.60 1.12 -14.11
N ASN A 59 25.81 1.45 -12.83
CA ASN A 59 26.15 0.49 -11.79
C ASN A 59 24.93 0.01 -10.97
N ARG A 60 23.71 0.31 -11.44
CA ARG A 60 22.44 -0.04 -10.80
C ARG A 60 21.61 -0.81 -11.81
N TRP A 61 20.91 -1.83 -11.35
CA TRP A 61 19.93 -2.54 -12.15
C TRP A 61 18.58 -1.81 -12.15
N GLY A 62 17.79 -2.08 -13.17
CA GLY A 62 16.49 -1.47 -13.42
C GLY A 62 16.30 -1.33 -14.93
N TRP A 63 15.16 -0.78 -15.33
CA TRP A 63 14.84 -0.65 -16.74
C TRP A 63 14.27 0.71 -17.10
N THR A 64 14.60 1.16 -18.31
CA THR A 64 13.92 2.25 -19.01
C THR A 64 12.96 1.65 -20.03
N LEU A 65 11.75 2.21 -20.13
CA LEU A 65 10.71 1.78 -21.05
C LEU A 65 10.74 2.72 -22.26
N GLY A 66 10.81 2.17 -23.47
CA GLY A 66 10.67 2.94 -24.69
C GLY A 66 11.78 2.71 -25.70
N PRO A 67 11.83 3.53 -26.76
CA PRO A 67 10.98 4.70 -26.99
C PRO A 67 9.49 4.35 -27.16
N LEU A 68 8.61 5.14 -26.55
CA LEU A 68 7.16 5.02 -26.62
C LEU A 68 6.61 6.20 -27.45
N SER A 69 5.96 5.89 -28.56
CA SER A 69 5.31 6.90 -29.39
C SER A 69 3.92 7.28 -28.85
N GLU A 70 3.44 8.48 -29.21
CA GLU A 70 2.07 8.91 -28.89
C GLU A 70 1.03 7.92 -29.46
N GLY A 71 0.00 7.63 -28.67
CA GLY A 71 -0.96 6.55 -28.89
C GLY A 71 -0.57 5.22 -28.24
N PHE A 72 0.59 5.13 -27.58
CA PHE A 72 0.97 3.94 -26.81
C PHE A 72 0.03 3.70 -25.63
N SER A 73 -0.38 2.44 -25.44
CA SER A 73 -1.08 1.96 -24.25
C SER A 73 -0.61 0.53 -24.00
N GLY A 74 -0.10 0.25 -22.80
CA GLY A 74 0.45 -1.05 -22.45
C GLY A 74 0.70 -1.18 -20.96
N SER A 75 0.94 -2.41 -20.51
CA SER A 75 1.26 -2.73 -19.13
C SER A 75 2.56 -3.53 -19.05
N PHE A 76 3.37 -3.24 -18.05
CA PHE A 76 4.67 -3.82 -17.81
C PHE A 76 4.70 -4.44 -16.42
N ASP A 77 5.28 -5.64 -16.31
CA ASP A 77 5.43 -6.31 -15.03
C ASP A 77 6.35 -5.51 -14.09
N LEU A 78 5.96 -5.36 -12.82
CA LEU A 78 6.78 -4.74 -11.79
C LEU A 78 7.54 -5.83 -11.01
N TYR A 79 8.86 -5.85 -11.14
CA TYR A 79 9.72 -6.84 -10.46
C TYR A 79 10.52 -6.21 -9.33
N ALA A 80 10.38 -6.77 -8.12
CA ALA A 80 11.21 -6.46 -6.96
C ALA A 80 12.47 -7.34 -6.92
N GLY A 81 13.60 -6.79 -6.47
CA GLY A 81 14.81 -7.56 -6.20
C GLY A 81 15.48 -8.23 -7.42
N ALA A 82 15.13 -7.83 -8.64
CA ALA A 82 15.63 -8.43 -9.89
C ALA A 82 17.08 -7.98 -10.25
N GLY A 83 17.98 -8.07 -9.28
CA GLY A 83 19.35 -7.60 -9.37
C GLY A 83 20.09 -8.12 -10.61
N GLN A 84 20.88 -7.24 -11.23
CA GLN A 84 21.55 -7.49 -12.52
C GLN A 84 20.60 -7.66 -13.71
N CYS A 85 19.38 -7.09 -13.64
CA CYS A 85 18.34 -7.26 -14.66
C CYS A 85 17.99 -8.75 -14.91
N LYS A 86 18.08 -9.58 -13.87
CA LYS A 86 17.80 -11.02 -13.96
C LYS A 86 16.49 -11.34 -13.27
N LEU A 87 15.43 -11.57 -14.05
CA LEU A 87 14.10 -11.88 -13.53
C LEU A 87 14.08 -13.12 -12.62
N ILE A 88 14.95 -14.11 -12.86
CA ILE A 88 15.08 -15.29 -11.99
C ILE A 88 15.52 -14.96 -10.55
N LYS A 89 16.08 -13.78 -10.32
CA LYS A 89 16.44 -13.29 -8.98
C LYS A 89 15.35 -12.43 -8.35
N GLY A 90 14.40 -11.96 -9.15
CA GLY A 90 13.35 -11.07 -8.71
C GLY A 90 12.05 -11.80 -8.40
N GLU A 91 11.14 -11.05 -7.80
CA GLU A 91 9.77 -11.44 -7.53
C GLU A 91 8.84 -10.52 -8.32
N LEU A 92 7.83 -11.08 -8.99
CA LEU A 92 6.76 -10.30 -9.60
C LEU A 92 5.86 -9.77 -8.47
N VAL A 93 5.75 -8.44 -8.35
CA VAL A 93 5.04 -7.80 -7.24
C VAL A 93 3.89 -6.89 -7.68
N GLY A 94 3.66 -6.76 -8.98
CA GLY A 94 2.63 -5.87 -9.52
C GLY A 94 2.79 -5.62 -11.01
N SER A 95 2.19 -4.54 -11.47
CA SER A 95 2.31 -4.03 -12.83
C SER A 95 2.33 -2.51 -12.85
N VAL A 96 2.88 -1.96 -13.93
CA VAL A 96 2.84 -0.54 -14.27
C VAL A 96 2.21 -0.38 -15.63
N SER A 97 1.07 0.30 -15.69
CA SER A 97 0.39 0.65 -16.94
C SER A 97 0.82 2.03 -17.41
N VAL A 98 1.11 2.16 -18.69
CA VAL A 98 1.52 3.43 -19.32
C VAL A 98 0.59 3.73 -20.49
N GLU A 99 0.01 4.92 -20.47
CA GLU A 99 -0.78 5.47 -21.57
C GLU A 99 -0.19 6.80 -22.02
N TYR A 100 0.05 6.96 -23.32
CA TYR A 100 0.54 8.21 -23.90
C TYR A 100 -0.47 8.75 -24.93
N SER A 101 -1.18 9.82 -24.59
CA SER A 101 -2.17 10.45 -25.47
C SER A 101 -2.18 11.97 -25.27
N ASP A 102 -2.38 12.71 -26.36
CA ASP A 102 -2.54 14.17 -26.39
C ASP A 102 -1.41 14.90 -25.64
N GLY A 103 -0.16 14.52 -25.93
CA GLY A 103 1.03 15.08 -25.28
C GLY A 103 1.12 14.79 -23.77
N THR A 104 0.37 13.82 -23.27
CA THR A 104 0.29 13.47 -21.84
C THR A 104 0.53 11.98 -21.62
N VAL A 105 1.46 11.66 -20.72
CA VAL A 105 1.72 10.29 -20.25
C VAL A 105 1.09 10.09 -18.89
N THR A 106 0.29 9.04 -18.75
CA THR A 106 -0.22 8.53 -17.47
C THR A 106 0.53 7.25 -17.13
N VAL A 107 1.08 7.18 -15.92
CA VAL A 107 1.75 5.99 -15.37
C VAL A 107 0.99 5.55 -14.14
N GLU A 108 0.46 4.32 -14.13
CA GLU A 108 -0.33 3.77 -13.04
C GLU A 108 0.33 2.51 -12.48
N TYR A 109 0.55 2.48 -11.18
CA TYR A 109 1.07 1.34 -10.44
C TYR A 109 -0.08 0.56 -9.82
N GLU A 110 0.01 -0.76 -9.88
CA GLU A 110 -0.86 -1.67 -9.15
C GLU A 110 -0.01 -2.79 -8.55
N THR A 111 -0.15 -3.03 -7.24
CA THR A 111 0.56 -4.12 -6.56
C THR A 111 -0.30 -5.37 -6.48
N MET A 112 0.34 -6.54 -6.53
CA MET A 112 -0.31 -7.81 -6.24
C MET A 112 -0.79 -7.90 -4.79
N GLU A 113 -1.69 -8.85 -4.52
CA GLU A 113 -2.16 -9.15 -3.17
C GLU A 113 -0.99 -9.43 -2.21
N GLY A 114 -1.07 -8.87 -1.00
CA GLY A 114 -0.03 -9.00 0.02
C GLY A 114 1.20 -8.10 -0.20
N LYS A 115 1.24 -7.31 -1.27
CA LYS A 115 2.30 -6.32 -1.54
C LYS A 115 1.78 -4.90 -1.38
N CYS A 116 2.68 -3.95 -1.15
CA CYS A 116 2.35 -2.53 -1.12
C CYS A 116 3.54 -1.65 -1.48
N LEU A 117 3.24 -0.48 -2.05
CA LEU A 117 4.17 0.58 -2.34
C LEU A 117 4.42 1.38 -1.07
N THR A 118 5.68 1.63 -0.72
CA THR A 118 6.06 2.64 0.28
C THR A 118 6.70 3.86 -0.35
N GLU A 119 7.24 3.73 -1.55
CA GLU A 119 7.77 4.84 -2.35
C GLU A 119 7.55 4.55 -3.84
N THR A 120 7.28 5.57 -4.63
CA THR A 120 7.21 5.50 -6.09
C THR A 120 8.02 6.64 -6.68
N HIS A 121 8.69 6.38 -7.80
CA HIS A 121 9.44 7.40 -8.53
C HIS A 121 9.28 7.17 -10.04
N VAL A 122 8.88 8.21 -10.77
CA VAL A 122 8.63 8.16 -12.21
C VAL A 122 9.44 9.22 -12.94
N TYR A 123 10.18 8.79 -13.95
CA TYR A 123 10.74 9.66 -14.98
C TYR A 123 9.90 9.51 -16.25
N VAL A 124 9.58 10.64 -16.89
CA VAL A 124 9.07 10.69 -18.27
C VAL A 124 9.81 11.80 -19.00
N GLY A 125 10.39 11.51 -20.16
CA GLY A 125 11.07 12.52 -20.97
C GLY A 125 11.43 12.03 -22.36
N ASN A 126 11.95 12.93 -23.21
CA ASN A 126 12.34 12.59 -24.58
C ASN A 126 13.72 11.93 -24.70
N GLU A 127 14.53 12.03 -23.66
CA GLU A 127 15.81 11.34 -23.56
C GLU A 127 15.61 10.04 -22.79
N GLU A 128 16.45 9.05 -23.06
CA GLU A 128 16.35 7.72 -22.44
C GLU A 128 16.53 7.74 -20.92
N TYR A 129 17.29 8.72 -20.41
CA TYR A 129 17.61 8.88 -19.00
C TYR A 129 17.49 10.34 -18.56
N PRO A 130 17.04 10.60 -17.31
CA PRO A 130 17.13 11.94 -16.73
C PRO A 130 18.58 12.38 -16.57
N THR A 131 18.79 13.68 -16.47
CA THR A 131 20.09 14.25 -16.12
C THR A 131 20.11 14.73 -14.68
N ASN A 132 21.20 14.42 -13.96
CA ASN A 132 21.45 14.97 -12.63
C ASN A 132 21.78 16.48 -12.68
N PRO A 133 21.89 17.18 -11.53
CA PRO A 133 22.23 18.61 -11.50
C PRO A 133 23.57 18.99 -12.13
N ALA A 134 24.46 18.03 -12.38
CA ALA A 134 25.73 18.24 -13.08
C ALA A 134 25.62 17.99 -14.60
N GLY A 135 24.41 17.76 -15.13
CA GLY A 135 24.15 17.54 -16.55
C GLY A 135 24.56 16.16 -17.06
N LYS A 136 24.73 15.16 -16.19
CA LYS A 136 25.07 13.78 -16.58
C LYS A 136 23.85 12.86 -16.46
N PRO A 137 23.69 11.87 -17.35
CA PRO A 137 22.65 10.84 -17.22
C PRO A 137 22.67 10.18 -15.83
N THR A 138 21.49 9.82 -15.32
CA THR A 138 21.33 9.22 -13.99
C THR A 138 20.18 8.22 -13.96
N VAL A 139 20.34 7.18 -13.14
CA VAL A 139 19.30 6.17 -12.82
C VAL A 139 19.00 6.16 -11.32
N ALA A 140 19.25 7.29 -10.65
CA ALA A 140 18.94 7.45 -9.23
C ALA A 140 17.47 7.85 -9.07
N PRO A 141 16.61 7.04 -8.39
CA PRO A 141 15.17 7.31 -8.31
C PRO A 141 14.79 8.71 -7.83
N GLY A 142 15.47 9.23 -6.81
CA GLY A 142 15.26 10.59 -6.31
C GLY A 142 15.61 11.73 -7.29
N GLN A 143 16.06 11.41 -8.51
CA GLN A 143 16.36 12.35 -9.58
C GLN A 143 15.38 12.23 -10.77
N TYR A 144 14.32 11.43 -10.65
CA TYR A 144 13.35 11.21 -11.73
C TYR A 144 12.33 12.34 -11.88
N GLY A 145 12.20 13.20 -10.87
CA GLY A 145 11.39 14.41 -10.91
C GLY A 145 9.97 14.23 -10.38
N ASN A 146 9.42 13.02 -10.39
CA ASN A 146 8.12 12.69 -9.83
C ASN A 146 8.25 11.55 -8.83
N GLY A 147 7.65 11.68 -7.65
CA GLY A 147 7.62 10.61 -6.67
C GLY A 147 6.73 10.90 -5.48
N ASN A 148 6.25 9.83 -4.84
CA ASN A 148 5.38 9.85 -3.67
C ASN A 148 5.90 8.88 -2.60
N GLU A 149 5.51 9.11 -1.35
CA GLU A 149 5.80 8.24 -0.21
C GLU A 149 4.51 7.78 0.48
N TYR A 150 4.48 6.53 0.94
CA TYR A 150 3.35 5.89 1.58
C TYR A 150 3.80 5.16 2.85
N PRO A 151 3.90 5.86 3.99
CA PRO A 151 4.37 5.26 5.24
C PRO A 151 3.56 4.02 5.68
N ASP A 152 2.27 4.01 5.40
CA ASP A 152 1.34 2.91 5.76
C ASP A 152 1.10 1.92 4.60
N GLY A 153 1.80 2.09 3.48
CA GLY A 153 1.70 1.26 2.28
C GLY A 153 0.46 1.52 1.41
N ALA A 154 0.66 1.76 0.12
CA ALA A 154 -0.42 1.88 -0.87
C ALA A 154 -0.51 0.63 -1.75
N SER A 155 -1.70 0.32 -2.29
CA SER A 155 -1.87 -0.76 -3.28
C SER A 155 -1.66 -0.30 -4.72
N GLY A 156 -1.51 1.01 -4.93
CA GLY A 156 -1.35 1.62 -6.24
C GLY A 156 -1.01 3.09 -6.14
N ASP A 157 -0.60 3.67 -7.25
CA ASP A 157 -0.25 5.09 -7.41
C ASP A 157 -0.44 5.52 -8.87
N SER A 158 -0.58 6.82 -9.13
CA SER A 158 -0.72 7.34 -10.49
C SER A 158 0.01 8.67 -10.66
N PHE A 159 0.69 8.82 -11.78
CA PHE A 159 1.33 10.05 -12.23
C PHE A 159 0.79 10.47 -13.59
N THR A 160 0.60 11.77 -13.79
CA THR A 160 0.22 12.36 -15.08
C THR A 160 1.22 13.46 -15.44
N ILE A 161 1.94 13.27 -16.55
CA ILE A 161 2.98 14.18 -17.02
C ILE A 161 2.58 14.69 -18.40
N GLY A 162 2.37 16.00 -18.52
CA GLY A 162 1.98 16.67 -19.76
C GLY A 162 3.14 17.39 -20.46
N ASP A 163 2.78 18.18 -21.48
CA ASP A 163 3.71 19.00 -22.29
C ASP A 163 4.80 18.17 -23.02
N LEU A 164 4.47 16.93 -23.39
CA LEU A 164 5.35 16.02 -24.11
C LEU A 164 5.08 16.05 -25.61
N SER A 165 6.09 15.74 -26.41
CA SER A 165 5.96 15.59 -27.86
C SER A 165 7.01 14.62 -28.40
N GLY A 166 6.70 13.92 -29.49
CA GLY A 166 7.61 12.92 -30.06
C GLY A 166 7.63 11.62 -29.26
N ASP A 167 8.68 10.83 -29.41
CA ASP A 167 8.85 9.62 -28.59
C ASP A 167 9.31 9.98 -27.18
N VAL A 168 8.86 9.20 -26.21
CA VAL A 168 9.21 9.37 -24.80
C VAL A 168 9.77 8.08 -24.20
N TYR A 169 10.55 8.23 -23.15
CA TYR A 169 11.04 7.15 -22.31
C TYR A 169 10.45 7.31 -20.91
N VAL A 170 10.19 6.17 -20.28
CA VAL A 170 9.61 6.11 -18.94
C VAL A 170 10.49 5.26 -18.04
N ILE A 171 10.81 5.72 -16.84
CA ILE A 171 11.39 4.86 -15.80
C ILE A 171 10.42 4.83 -14.63
N ALA A 172 9.91 3.65 -14.32
CA ALA A 172 8.99 3.43 -13.20
C ALA A 172 9.70 2.63 -12.11
N HIS A 173 10.05 3.30 -11.02
CA HIS A 173 10.65 2.73 -9.82
C HIS A 173 9.63 2.70 -8.68
N ALA A 174 9.74 1.68 -7.82
CA ALA A 174 9.02 1.63 -6.55
C ALA A 174 9.90 1.00 -5.45
N VAL A 175 9.57 1.30 -4.19
CA VAL A 175 9.94 0.46 -3.04
C VAL A 175 8.69 -0.31 -2.65
N VAL A 176 8.78 -1.63 -2.68
CA VAL A 176 7.65 -2.54 -2.45
C VAL A 176 7.95 -3.39 -1.22
N CYS A 177 6.99 -3.49 -0.31
CA CYS A 177 7.09 -4.30 0.89
C CYS A 177 5.99 -5.36 0.92
N ASP A 178 6.17 -6.38 1.76
CA ASP A 178 5.08 -7.24 2.16
C ASP A 178 4.16 -6.46 3.09
N CYS A 179 2.92 -6.30 2.66
CA CYS A 179 1.88 -5.68 3.44
C CYS A 179 1.04 -6.74 4.13
N ILE A 180 1.31 -6.90 5.42
CA ILE A 180 0.52 -7.77 6.27
C ILE A 180 -0.67 -6.99 6.82
N VAL A 181 -1.84 -7.61 6.70
CA VAL A 181 -3.02 -7.23 7.47
C VAL A 181 -2.95 -8.05 8.74
N GLU A 182 -2.50 -7.45 9.84
CA GLU A 182 -2.57 -8.15 11.13
C GLU A 182 -4.04 -8.18 11.57
N GLU A 183 -4.72 -9.29 11.29
CA GLU A 183 -6.03 -9.56 11.88
C GLU A 183 -5.85 -9.76 13.39
N CYS A 184 -6.43 -8.85 14.18
CA CYS A 184 -6.52 -9.00 15.62
C CYS A 184 -7.46 -10.17 15.98
N VAL A 185 -6.95 -11.41 15.99
CA VAL A 185 -7.69 -12.57 16.49
C VAL A 185 -7.61 -12.57 18.02
N ALA A 186 -8.60 -11.95 18.68
CA ALA A 186 -8.75 -12.07 20.12
C ALA A 186 -9.22 -13.50 20.47
N GLU A 187 -8.30 -14.46 20.59
CA GLU A 187 -8.62 -15.74 21.21
C GLU A 187 -8.78 -15.54 22.73
N ALA A 188 -10.00 -15.78 23.22
CA ALA A 188 -10.29 -15.68 24.64
C ALA A 188 -9.47 -16.71 25.44
N GLY A 189 -8.42 -16.25 26.14
CA GLY A 189 -7.80 -17.02 27.23
C GLY A 189 -6.27 -17.12 27.27
N THR A 190 -5.53 -16.51 26.36
CA THR A 190 -4.05 -16.59 26.39
C THR A 190 -3.41 -15.25 26.81
N LEU A 191 -2.38 -15.33 27.67
CA LEU A 191 -1.67 -14.19 28.22
C LEU A 191 -1.01 -13.37 27.10
N LYS A 192 -1.30 -12.07 27.15
CA LYS A 192 -1.03 -11.06 26.11
C LYS A 192 0.43 -10.59 26.10
N THR A 193 1.10 -10.61 24.94
CA THR A 193 2.43 -9.99 24.74
C THR A 193 2.36 -8.46 24.79
N GLU A 194 3.49 -7.74 24.83
CA GLU A 194 3.47 -6.26 24.86
C GLU A 194 2.82 -5.64 23.59
N SER A 195 2.75 -6.37 22.48
CA SER A 195 1.91 -6.06 21.31
C SER A 195 0.40 -6.08 21.60
N ASP A 196 -0.03 -6.93 22.52
CA ASP A 196 -1.44 -7.21 22.78
C ASP A 196 -2.04 -6.23 23.81
N LYS A 197 -1.18 -5.45 24.48
CA LYS A 197 -1.55 -4.33 25.35
C LYS A 197 -2.00 -3.11 24.55
N ALA A 198 -1.37 -2.82 23.41
CA ALA A 198 -1.76 -1.71 22.54
C ALA A 198 -3.19 -1.88 22.00
N CYS A 199 -3.64 -3.12 21.84
CA CYS A 199 -5.02 -3.46 21.42
C CYS A 199 -6.09 -3.29 22.51
N LEU A 200 -5.73 -3.15 23.80
CA LEU A 200 -6.71 -3.09 24.90
C LEU A 200 -7.05 -1.68 25.37
N GLU A 201 -6.17 -0.70 25.16
CA GLU A 201 -6.41 0.67 25.64
C GLU A 201 -7.36 1.48 24.76
N GLN A 202 -7.63 1.04 23.53
CA GLN A 202 -8.61 1.67 22.64
C GLN A 202 -10.02 1.06 22.74
N GLY A 203 -10.19 0.02 23.56
CA GLY A 203 -11.49 -0.65 23.78
C GLY A 203 -12.26 -0.17 25.02
N THR A 204 -11.80 0.89 25.70
CA THR A 204 -12.47 1.42 26.91
C THR A 204 -12.66 2.94 26.87
N ALA A 205 -13.22 3.46 25.78
CA ALA A 205 -13.78 4.82 25.72
C ALA A 205 -15.21 4.77 25.20
#